data_AF-A0A0C4EAU4-F1
#
_entry.id   AF-A0A0C4EAU4-F1
#
_cell.length_a   1.000
_cell.length_b   1.000
_cell.length_c   1.000
_cell.angle_alpha   90.00
_cell.angle_beta   90.00
_cell.angle_gamma   90.00
#
_symmetry.space_group_name_H-M   'P 1'
#
loop_
_entity.id
_entity.type
_entity.pdbx_description
1 polymer ?
#
loop_
_entity_poly.entity_id
_entity_poly.type
_entity_poly.pdbx_seq_one_letter_code
_entity_poly.pdbx_strand_id
1 'polypeptide(L)'
;MVRTGGVGEFISVDSASGGPLRLRWVIAHVPFITREYLGRLKALGGGVNLSGWNYLAGRGPRAGPPFRDVAESGVRAGFGADGMNIAPMNPWVHAYYATTGRNALGELVNEGQQVDRAQVLRWYTRDNQWFLGGPDEALLGAVEVGRLGDLIVLNDDYFSVSDEDLKKIRSVLTVVGGVVVHDAGVLG
;
A
#
# COMPACT_ATOMS: atom_id res chain seq x y z
N MET A 1 34.49 4.87 16.88
CA MET A 1 34.88 6.30 17.01
C MET A 1 34.54 6.97 15.69
N VAL A 2 33.38 7.61 15.60
CA VAL A 2 32.92 8.27 14.36
C VAL A 2 33.28 9.74 14.47
N ARG A 3 34.11 10.23 13.54
CA ARG A 3 34.34 11.67 13.34
C ARG A 3 33.24 12.22 12.44
N THR A 4 32.71 13.37 12.84
CA THR A 4 31.74 14.17 12.09
C THR A 4 32.42 14.96 10.97
N GLY A 5 31.72 15.08 9.84
CA GLY A 5 32.07 16.02 8.77
C GLY A 5 31.12 15.90 7.58
N GLY A 6 30.43 17.01 7.26
CA GLY A 6 29.81 17.23 5.95
C GLY A 6 28.36 16.77 5.78
N VAL A 7 27.48 17.74 5.54
CA VAL A 7 26.11 17.54 5.04
C VAL A 7 26.16 16.87 3.65
N GLY A 8 25.52 15.72 3.53
CA GLY A 8 25.14 15.14 2.24
C GLY A 8 25.96 13.94 1.79
N GLU A 9 25.85 12.80 2.48
CA GLU A 9 25.93 11.45 1.88
C GLU A 9 25.59 10.41 2.96
N PHE A 10 24.33 9.96 3.01
CA PHE A 10 23.97 8.72 3.71
C PHE A 10 23.98 7.57 2.71
N ILE A 11 25.16 7.23 2.18
CA ILE A 11 25.37 5.93 1.54
C ILE A 11 25.99 5.05 2.62
N SER A 12 25.19 4.16 3.18
CA SER A 12 25.74 3.08 3.99
C SER A 12 26.47 2.12 3.04
N VAL A 13 27.74 1.85 3.30
CA VAL A 13 28.59 0.96 2.51
C VAL A 13 28.74 -0.34 3.30
N ASP A 14 28.55 -1.47 2.64
CA ASP A 14 28.81 -2.78 3.21
C ASP A 14 30.33 -2.97 3.28
N SER A 15 30.87 -3.12 4.49
CA SER A 15 32.29 -3.35 4.69
C SER A 15 32.78 -4.68 4.13
N ALA A 16 31.88 -5.61 3.77
CA ALA A 16 32.23 -6.90 3.18
C ALA A 16 32.30 -6.90 1.64
N SER A 17 31.57 -6.03 0.95
CA SER A 17 31.41 -6.08 -0.52
C SER A 17 31.94 -4.86 -1.28
N GLY A 18 32.34 -3.78 -0.59
CA GLY A 18 33.03 -2.63 -1.19
C GLY A 18 32.20 -1.81 -2.20
N GLY A 19 30.91 -2.14 -2.36
CA GLY A 19 29.94 -1.43 -3.19
C GLY A 19 28.84 -0.76 -2.36
N PRO A 20 28.04 0.13 -2.96
CA PRO A 20 26.90 0.73 -2.28
C PRO A 20 25.92 -0.37 -1.85
N LEU A 21 25.44 -0.31 -0.60
CA LEU A 21 24.43 -1.23 -0.08
C LEU A 21 23.17 -1.17 -0.95
N ARG A 22 22.84 -2.29 -1.59
CA ARG A 22 21.64 -2.44 -2.40
C ARG A 22 20.45 -2.85 -1.52
N LEU A 23 20.03 -1.91 -0.67
CA LEU A 23 18.91 -2.12 0.27
C LEU A 23 17.57 -1.77 -0.36
N ARG A 24 16.54 -2.51 0.01
CA ARG A 24 15.14 -2.22 -0.34
C ARG A 24 14.55 -1.21 0.64
N TRP A 25 14.93 0.05 0.51
CA TRP A 25 14.39 1.10 1.36
C TRP A 25 12.88 1.25 1.13
N VAL A 26 12.13 1.28 2.23
CA VAL A 26 10.68 1.49 2.22
C VAL A 26 10.39 2.77 2.98
N ILE A 27 9.73 3.73 2.32
CA ILE A 27 9.27 4.96 2.96
C ILE A 27 7.75 4.90 3.11
N ALA A 28 7.25 5.00 4.34
CA ALA A 28 5.83 4.92 4.63
C ALA A 28 5.12 6.29 4.51
N HIS A 29 3.82 6.25 4.23
CA HIS A 29 2.87 7.38 4.12
C HIS A 29 3.16 8.38 3.01
N VAL A 30 4.34 9.02 2.97
CA VAL A 30 4.76 9.96 1.92
C VAL A 30 3.71 11.03 1.50
N PRO A 31 3.00 11.72 2.42
CA PRO A 31 1.89 12.63 2.08
C PRO A 31 2.29 13.83 1.21
N PHE A 32 3.58 14.18 1.18
CA PHE A 32 4.10 15.35 0.47
C PHE A 32 5.26 15.01 -0.47
N ILE A 33 5.44 13.74 -0.81
CA ILE A 33 6.51 13.35 -1.73
C ILE A 33 6.25 13.95 -3.11
N THR A 34 7.30 14.46 -3.75
CA THR A 34 7.21 15.02 -5.10
C THR A 34 7.59 13.97 -6.14
N ARG A 35 7.19 14.20 -7.40
CA ARG A 35 7.62 13.36 -8.54
C ARG A 35 9.14 13.26 -8.66
N GLU A 36 9.86 14.34 -8.34
CA GLU A 36 11.32 14.35 -8.29
C GLU A 36 11.84 13.34 -7.25
N TYR A 37 11.33 13.41 -6.02
CA TYR A 37 11.75 12.50 -4.96
C TYR A 37 11.33 11.05 -5.22
N LEU A 38 10.17 10.81 -5.84
CA LEU A 38 9.77 9.49 -6.32
C LEU A 38 10.77 8.95 -7.35
N GLY A 39 11.21 9.78 -8.30
CA GLY A 39 12.25 9.42 -9.27
C GLY A 39 13.58 9.05 -8.61
N ARG A 40 14.01 9.82 -7.61
CA ARG A 40 15.24 9.53 -6.83
C ARG A 40 15.10 8.23 -6.03
N LEU A 41 13.98 8.01 -5.35
CA LEU A 41 13.73 6.80 -4.58
C LEU A 41 13.72 5.56 -5.49
N LYS A 42 13.09 5.67 -6.66
CA LYS A 42 13.11 4.62 -7.69
C LYS A 42 14.53 4.32 -8.16
N ALA A 43 15.35 5.35 -8.41
CA ALA A 43 16.75 5.18 -8.83
C ALA A 43 17.60 4.47 -7.76
N LEU A 44 17.25 4.64 -6.48
CA LEU A 44 17.87 3.92 -5.37
C LEU A 44 17.35 2.48 -5.18
N GLY A 45 16.37 2.05 -5.97
CA GLY A 45 15.73 0.74 -5.82
C GLY A 45 14.79 0.66 -4.60
N GLY A 46 14.35 1.80 -4.08
CA GLY A 46 13.41 1.87 -2.97
C GLY A 46 11.94 1.82 -3.42
N GLY A 47 11.06 1.80 -2.42
CA GLY A 47 9.61 1.77 -2.60
C GLY A 47 8.87 2.57 -1.53
N VAL A 48 7.58 2.75 -1.76
CA VAL A 48 6.67 3.45 -0.84
C VAL A 48 5.58 2.53 -0.34
N ASN A 49 5.33 2.56 0.97
CA ASN A 49 4.17 1.90 1.55
C ASN A 49 3.11 2.95 1.87
N LEU A 50 1.96 2.82 1.23
CA LEU A 50 0.88 3.78 1.24
C LEU A 50 -0.25 3.31 2.14
N SER A 51 -1.03 4.24 2.65
CA SER A 51 -2.26 3.95 3.37
C SER A 51 -3.23 5.11 3.20
N GLY A 52 -4.53 4.83 3.34
CA GLY A 52 -5.56 5.85 3.52
C GLY A 52 -5.67 6.35 4.97
N TRP A 53 -4.58 6.33 5.76
CA TRP A 53 -4.62 6.56 7.22
C TRP A 53 -5.31 7.85 7.62
N ASN A 54 -5.17 8.90 6.79
CA ASN A 54 -5.78 10.20 7.05
C ASN A 54 -7.26 10.28 6.63
N TYR A 55 -7.93 9.16 6.40
CA TYR A 55 -9.38 9.13 6.17
C TYR A 55 -10.16 9.79 7.31
N LEU A 56 -9.76 9.60 8.57
CA LEU A 56 -10.47 10.13 9.74
C LEU A 56 -10.22 11.62 9.98
N ALA A 57 -8.96 12.08 9.85
CA ALA A 57 -8.54 13.41 10.29
C ALA A 57 -8.14 14.35 9.14
N GLY A 58 -8.08 13.84 7.91
CA GLY A 58 -7.55 14.55 6.77
C GLY A 58 -8.37 15.77 6.39
N ARG A 59 -7.67 16.88 6.13
CA ARG A 59 -8.25 18.12 5.63
C ARG A 59 -7.48 18.61 4.41
N GLY A 60 -8.24 19.11 3.44
CA GLY A 60 -7.76 19.37 2.10
C GLY A 60 -6.75 20.53 1.98
N PRO A 61 -6.19 20.70 0.77
CA PRO A 61 -6.45 19.89 -0.43
C PRO A 61 -5.46 18.71 -0.61
N ARG A 62 -4.50 18.51 0.30
CA ARG A 62 -3.42 17.51 0.20
C ARG A 62 -3.28 16.72 1.49
N ALA A 63 -4.37 16.07 1.89
CA ALA A 63 -4.44 15.35 3.16
C ALA A 63 -3.75 13.98 3.15
N GLY A 64 -3.36 13.46 2.00
CA GLY A 64 -2.87 12.08 1.89
C GLY A 64 -1.72 11.93 0.92
N PRO A 65 -1.23 10.69 0.76
CA PRO A 65 -0.24 10.36 -0.26
C PRO A 65 -0.73 10.78 -1.65
N PRO A 66 0.16 11.27 -2.53
CA PRO A 66 -0.21 11.59 -3.90
C PRO A 66 -0.28 10.30 -4.72
N PHE A 67 -1.36 9.51 -4.56
CA PHE A 67 -1.44 8.14 -5.10
C PHE A 67 -1.26 8.10 -6.61
N ARG A 68 -1.85 9.05 -7.34
CA ARG A 68 -1.68 9.17 -8.79
C ARG A 68 -0.22 9.39 -9.16
N ASP A 69 0.45 10.35 -8.53
CA ASP A 69 1.86 10.63 -8.82
C ASP A 69 2.76 9.43 -8.52
N VAL A 70 2.48 8.72 -7.42
CA VAL A 70 3.18 7.47 -7.06
C VAL A 70 2.99 6.41 -8.15
N ALA A 71 1.75 6.15 -8.57
CA ALA A 71 1.44 5.18 -9.62
C ALA A 71 2.14 5.53 -10.95
N GLU A 72 2.07 6.80 -11.37
CA GLU A 72 2.67 7.28 -12.62
C GLU A 72 4.20 7.28 -12.59
N SER A 73 4.82 7.40 -11.41
CA SER A 73 6.30 7.37 -11.29
C SER A 73 6.91 5.99 -11.58
N GLY A 74 6.13 4.93 -11.39
CA GLY A 74 6.59 3.53 -11.46
C GLY A 74 7.63 3.17 -10.38
N VAL A 75 7.68 3.91 -9.26
CA VAL A 75 8.35 3.45 -8.04
C VAL A 75 7.64 2.19 -7.53
N ARG A 76 8.35 1.30 -6.81
CA ARG A 76 7.68 0.19 -6.11
C ARG A 76 6.72 0.77 -5.09
N ALA A 77 5.47 0.32 -5.10
CA ALA A 77 4.42 0.82 -4.23
C ALA A 77 3.56 -0.33 -3.72
N GLY A 78 3.19 -0.24 -2.44
CA GLY A 78 2.31 -1.17 -1.74
C GLY A 78 1.28 -0.38 -0.95
N PHE A 79 0.22 -1.05 -0.50
CA PHE A 79 -0.87 -0.38 0.20
C PHE A 79 -1.34 -1.20 1.40
N GLY A 80 -1.59 -0.53 2.52
CA GLY A 80 -1.94 -1.16 3.80
C GLY A 80 -2.82 -0.27 4.68
N ALA A 81 -3.16 -0.80 5.86
CA ALA A 81 -4.08 -0.16 6.79
C ALA A 81 -3.43 0.80 7.79
N ASP A 82 -2.10 0.80 7.91
CA ASP A 82 -1.38 1.53 8.97
C ASP A 82 -1.65 0.99 10.39
N GLY A 83 -1.29 1.75 11.43
CA GLY A 83 -1.52 1.43 12.83
C GLY A 83 -2.94 1.72 13.33
N MET A 84 -3.52 0.78 14.08
CA MET A 84 -4.92 0.82 14.58
C MET A 84 -5.25 1.98 15.54
N ASN A 85 -4.23 2.68 16.06
CA ASN A 85 -4.41 3.85 16.93
C ASN A 85 -4.65 5.15 16.14
N ILE A 86 -4.36 5.18 14.85
CA ILE A 86 -4.47 6.37 13.98
C ILE A 86 -5.33 6.15 12.74
N ALA A 87 -5.60 4.90 12.38
CA ALA A 87 -6.34 4.55 11.18
C ALA A 87 -7.31 3.37 11.43
N PRO A 88 -8.45 3.31 10.70
CA PRO A 88 -9.34 2.16 10.75
C PRO A 88 -8.65 0.91 10.19
N MET A 89 -8.75 -0.27 10.81
CA MET A 89 -8.18 -1.49 10.19
C MET A 89 -8.97 -2.00 8.98
N ASN A 90 -10.13 -1.40 8.65
CA ASN A 90 -10.94 -1.84 7.52
C ASN A 90 -10.26 -1.43 6.21
N PRO A 91 -9.72 -2.38 5.40
CA PRO A 91 -8.99 -2.06 4.17
C PRO A 91 -9.86 -1.29 3.18
N TRP A 92 -11.16 -1.58 3.13
CA TRP A 92 -12.07 -0.97 2.16
C TRP A 92 -12.28 0.53 2.41
N VAL A 93 -12.08 1.00 3.64
CA VAL A 93 -12.08 2.43 3.96
C VAL A 93 -10.85 3.12 3.36
N HIS A 94 -9.69 2.46 3.38
CA HIS A 94 -8.51 3.01 2.73
C HIS A 94 -8.62 2.95 1.20
N ALA A 95 -9.23 1.90 0.66
CA ALA A 95 -9.56 1.81 -0.76
C ALA A 95 -10.51 2.95 -1.19
N TYR A 96 -11.55 3.22 -0.39
CA TYR A 96 -12.43 4.37 -0.57
C TYR A 96 -11.65 5.68 -0.59
N TYR A 97 -10.76 5.89 0.39
CA TYR A 97 -9.94 7.11 0.44
C TYR A 97 -9.03 7.25 -0.79
N ALA A 98 -8.39 6.16 -1.25
CA ALA A 98 -7.49 6.21 -2.40
C ALA A 98 -8.21 6.42 -3.74
N THR A 99 -9.45 5.94 -3.86
CA THR A 99 -10.24 6.01 -5.11
C THR A 99 -11.08 7.27 -5.22
N THR A 100 -11.51 7.84 -4.09
CA THR A 100 -12.36 9.04 -4.05
C THR A 100 -11.62 10.30 -3.59
N GLY A 101 -10.55 10.15 -2.79
CA GLY A 101 -9.88 11.24 -2.07
C GLY A 101 -10.74 11.88 -0.99
N ARG A 102 -11.84 11.24 -0.56
CA ARG A 102 -12.76 11.78 0.44
C ARG A 102 -12.45 11.29 1.85
N ASN A 103 -12.56 12.18 2.83
CA ASN A 103 -12.43 11.84 4.26
C ASN A 103 -13.76 11.28 4.83
N ALA A 104 -13.76 10.98 6.14
CA ALA A 104 -14.92 10.45 6.85
C ALA A 104 -16.13 11.40 6.90
N LEU A 105 -15.94 12.70 6.64
CA LEU A 105 -17.01 13.69 6.54
C LEU A 105 -17.56 13.80 5.10
N GLY A 106 -17.03 13.03 4.16
CA GLY A 106 -17.36 13.11 2.74
C GLY A 106 -16.70 14.29 2.03
N GLU A 107 -15.80 15.03 2.67
CA GLU A 107 -15.09 16.16 2.07
C GLU A 107 -14.00 15.65 1.13
N LEU A 108 -13.86 16.25 -0.05
CA LEU A 108 -12.75 15.96 -0.96
C LEU A 108 -11.48 16.62 -0.41
N VAL A 109 -10.53 15.81 0.06
CA VAL A 109 -9.33 16.30 0.78
C VAL A 109 -8.00 15.90 0.15
N ASN A 110 -8.04 15.08 -0.90
CA ASN A 110 -6.85 14.69 -1.67
C ASN A 110 -7.15 14.77 -3.17
N GLU A 111 -7.60 15.94 -3.61
CA GLU A 111 -8.07 16.18 -4.98
C GLU A 111 -6.96 15.93 -6.03
N GLY A 112 -7.33 15.31 -7.15
CA GLY A 112 -6.43 15.06 -8.27
C GLY A 112 -5.40 13.95 -8.04
N GLN A 113 -5.40 13.32 -6.87
CA GLN A 113 -4.44 12.29 -6.48
C GLN A 113 -5.06 10.89 -6.33
N GLN A 114 -6.28 10.69 -6.84
CA GLN A 114 -6.99 9.41 -6.83
C GLN A 114 -6.38 8.41 -7.82
N VAL A 115 -6.53 7.11 -7.51
CA VAL A 115 -6.24 5.98 -8.41
C VAL A 115 -7.46 5.09 -8.59
N ASP A 116 -7.49 4.25 -9.62
CA ASP A 116 -8.59 3.30 -9.81
C ASP A 116 -8.54 2.12 -8.83
N ARG A 117 -9.67 1.42 -8.72
CA ARG A 117 -9.82 0.24 -7.86
C ARG A 117 -8.86 -0.89 -8.24
N ALA A 118 -8.58 -1.08 -9.53
CA ALA A 118 -7.66 -2.12 -9.99
C ALA A 118 -6.23 -1.87 -9.49
N GLN A 119 -5.78 -0.62 -9.47
CA GLN A 119 -4.48 -0.23 -8.95
C GLN A 119 -4.40 -0.42 -7.43
N VAL A 120 -5.45 -0.05 -6.69
CA VAL A 120 -5.51 -0.31 -5.23
C VAL A 120 -5.45 -1.81 -4.94
N LEU A 121 -6.22 -2.64 -5.66
CA LEU A 121 -6.19 -4.09 -5.46
C LEU A 121 -4.80 -4.69 -5.79
N ARG A 122 -4.15 -4.23 -6.85
CA ARG A 122 -2.76 -4.62 -7.17
C ARG A 122 -1.80 -4.26 -6.04
N TRP A 123 -1.91 -3.06 -5.47
CA TRP A 123 -1.08 -2.64 -4.34
C TRP A 123 -1.38 -3.36 -3.03
N TYR A 124 -2.60 -3.85 -2.82
CA TYR A 124 -2.90 -4.74 -1.68
C TYR A 124 -2.27 -6.12 -1.84
N THR A 125 -2.15 -6.60 -3.08
CA THR A 125 -1.85 -8.00 -3.41
C THR A 125 -0.51 -8.12 -4.11
N ARG A 126 -0.51 -8.24 -5.44
CA ARG A 126 0.66 -8.63 -6.24
C ARG A 126 1.83 -7.66 -6.11
N ASP A 127 1.58 -6.37 -6.04
CA ASP A 127 2.66 -5.39 -5.94
C ASP A 127 3.24 -5.33 -4.51
N ASN A 128 2.43 -5.68 -3.50
CA ASN A 128 2.83 -5.66 -2.09
C ASN A 128 3.85 -6.77 -1.75
N GLN A 129 3.91 -7.85 -2.54
CA GLN A 129 4.83 -8.98 -2.31
C GLN A 129 6.30 -8.51 -2.22
N TRP A 130 6.66 -7.46 -2.97
CA TRP A 130 8.03 -6.91 -2.98
C TRP A 130 8.49 -6.40 -1.60
N PHE A 131 7.54 -5.95 -0.77
CA PHE A 131 7.79 -5.41 0.57
C PHE A 131 7.98 -6.51 1.62
N LEU A 132 7.58 -7.75 1.34
CA LEU A 132 7.81 -8.90 2.21
C LEU A 132 9.28 -9.34 2.15
N GLY A 133 9.85 -9.33 0.93
CA GLY A 133 11.20 -9.80 0.67
C GLY A 133 11.37 -11.30 0.94
N GLY A 134 12.60 -11.79 0.78
CA GLY A 134 12.95 -13.18 1.11
C GLY A 134 12.09 -14.22 0.34
N PRO A 135 11.84 -15.39 0.96
CA PRO A 135 11.00 -16.45 0.37
C PRO A 135 9.54 -16.02 0.17
N ASP A 136 9.01 -15.17 1.05
CA ASP A 136 7.59 -14.81 1.08
C ASP A 136 7.16 -14.00 -0.15
N GLU A 137 8.08 -13.24 -0.75
CA GLU A 137 7.86 -12.51 -2.00
C GLU A 137 7.40 -13.43 -3.15
N ALA A 138 7.87 -14.68 -3.18
CA ALA A 138 7.48 -15.67 -4.19
C ALA A 138 6.23 -16.48 -3.81
N LEU A 139 5.79 -16.41 -2.55
CA LEU A 139 4.72 -17.27 -2.03
C LEU A 139 3.37 -16.55 -1.90
N LEU A 140 3.36 -15.23 -1.68
CA LEU A 140 2.16 -14.47 -1.33
C LEU A 140 1.72 -13.50 -2.44
N GLY A 141 0.52 -12.95 -2.31
CA GLY A 141 0.05 -11.80 -3.09
C GLY A 141 -0.51 -12.10 -4.49
N ALA A 142 -0.53 -13.36 -4.95
CA ALA A 142 -1.13 -13.74 -6.22
C ALA A 142 -1.73 -15.15 -6.19
N VAL A 143 -2.80 -15.36 -6.95
CA VAL A 143 -3.45 -16.67 -7.14
C VAL A 143 -2.82 -17.35 -8.35
N GLU A 144 -1.73 -18.08 -8.11
CA GLU A 144 -0.94 -18.77 -9.14
C GLU A 144 -0.46 -20.13 -8.61
N VAL A 145 -0.25 -21.10 -9.51
CA VAL A 145 0.29 -22.42 -9.13
C VAL A 145 1.68 -22.25 -8.50
N GLY A 146 1.89 -22.88 -7.34
CA GLY A 146 3.15 -22.81 -6.59
C GLY A 146 3.17 -21.73 -5.49
N ARG A 147 2.12 -20.92 -5.36
CA ARG A 147 1.93 -19.95 -4.28
C ARG A 147 1.04 -20.49 -3.16
N LEU A 148 1.01 -19.81 -2.03
CA LEU A 148 0.12 -20.14 -0.93
C LEU A 148 -1.35 -19.92 -1.33
N GLY A 149 -2.22 -20.78 -0.81
CA GLY A 149 -3.67 -20.67 -1.00
C GLY A 149 -4.29 -19.55 -0.16
N ASP A 150 -3.88 -18.31 -0.41
CA ASP A 150 -4.34 -17.12 0.30
C ASP A 150 -5.35 -16.37 -0.57
N LEU A 151 -6.62 -16.39 -0.17
CA LEU A 151 -7.68 -15.68 -0.88
C LEU A 151 -8.82 -15.26 0.05
N ILE A 152 -9.59 -14.30 -0.42
CA ILE A 152 -10.85 -13.88 0.20
C ILE A 152 -11.97 -13.93 -0.82
N VAL A 153 -13.17 -14.28 -0.36
CA VAL A 153 -14.42 -14.11 -1.10
C VAL A 153 -15.16 -12.95 -0.46
N LEU A 154 -15.65 -12.01 -1.28
CA LEU A 154 -16.31 -10.80 -0.81
C LEU A 154 -17.84 -10.96 -0.87
N ASN A 155 -18.55 -10.23 0.00
CA ASN A 155 -20.02 -10.20 -0.02
C ASN A 155 -20.60 -9.48 -1.25
N ASP A 156 -19.79 -8.66 -1.92
CA ASP A 156 -20.18 -7.87 -3.09
C ASP A 156 -19.01 -7.74 -4.07
N ASP A 157 -19.29 -7.37 -5.31
CA ASP A 157 -18.27 -7.16 -6.34
C ASP A 157 -17.54 -5.81 -6.14
N TYR A 158 -16.29 -5.91 -5.70
CA TYR A 158 -15.38 -4.79 -5.49
C TYR A 158 -15.28 -3.83 -6.69
N PHE A 159 -15.41 -4.30 -7.93
CA PHE A 159 -15.25 -3.45 -9.11
C PHE A 159 -16.52 -2.69 -9.50
N SER A 160 -17.70 -3.11 -9.04
CA SER A 160 -18.98 -2.56 -9.51
C SER A 160 -19.84 -1.91 -8.42
N VAL A 161 -19.59 -2.15 -7.13
CA VAL A 161 -20.31 -1.43 -6.06
C VAL A 161 -20.11 0.08 -6.16
N SER A 162 -21.09 0.86 -5.68
CA SER A 162 -20.94 2.32 -5.58
C SER A 162 -19.75 2.71 -4.67
N ASP A 163 -19.25 3.93 -4.78
CA ASP A 163 -18.17 4.39 -3.90
C ASP A 163 -18.57 4.34 -2.43
N GLU A 164 -19.82 4.66 -2.09
CA GLU A 164 -20.28 4.58 -0.70
C GLU A 164 -20.42 3.14 -0.20
N ASP A 165 -20.82 2.21 -1.07
CA ASP A 165 -20.95 0.80 -0.73
C ASP A 165 -19.58 0.09 -0.68
N LEU A 166 -18.54 0.64 -1.29
CA LEU A 166 -17.17 0.12 -1.19
C LEU A 166 -16.75 -0.07 0.27
N LYS A 167 -17.10 0.85 1.17
CA LYS A 167 -16.78 0.77 2.61
C LYS A 167 -17.50 -0.37 3.34
N LYS A 168 -18.57 -0.91 2.76
CA LYS A 168 -19.42 -1.97 3.33
C LYS A 168 -18.98 -3.37 2.91
N ILE A 169 -18.04 -3.48 1.97
CA ILE A 169 -17.42 -4.74 1.59
C ILE A 169 -16.81 -5.40 2.83
N ARG A 170 -16.91 -6.72 2.89
CA ARG A 170 -16.31 -7.58 3.89
C ARG A 170 -16.00 -8.95 3.27
N SER A 171 -15.04 -9.63 3.88
CA SER A 171 -14.81 -11.05 3.56
C SER A 171 -15.98 -11.88 4.07
N VAL A 172 -16.49 -12.78 3.25
CA VAL A 172 -17.44 -13.84 3.63
C VAL A 172 -16.76 -15.20 3.74
N LEU A 173 -15.56 -15.35 3.18
CA LEU A 173 -14.69 -16.50 3.32
C LEU A 173 -13.25 -16.03 3.26
N THR A 174 -12.41 -16.43 4.21
CA THR A 174 -10.96 -16.19 4.17
C THR A 174 -10.24 -17.53 4.25
N VAL A 175 -9.32 -17.73 3.31
CA VAL A 175 -8.42 -18.88 3.25
C VAL A 175 -6.99 -18.38 3.42
N VAL A 176 -6.21 -19.02 4.29
CA VAL A 176 -4.79 -18.73 4.52
C VAL A 176 -4.03 -20.04 4.46
N GLY A 177 -3.02 -20.12 3.59
CA GLY A 177 -2.22 -21.31 3.35
C GLY A 177 -3.05 -22.51 2.88
N GLY A 178 -4.19 -22.28 2.23
CA GLY A 178 -5.14 -23.34 1.85
C GLY A 178 -6.07 -23.81 2.97
N VAL A 179 -6.04 -23.18 4.15
CA VAL A 179 -6.93 -23.48 5.28
C VAL A 179 -8.00 -22.40 5.41
N VAL A 180 -9.26 -22.80 5.50
CA VAL A 180 -10.36 -21.86 5.80
C VAL A 180 -10.21 -21.39 7.25
N VAL A 181 -9.97 -20.09 7.44
CA VAL A 181 -9.83 -19.46 8.77
C VAL A 181 -11.01 -18.56 9.14
N HIS A 182 -11.86 -18.24 8.16
CA HIS A 182 -13.10 -17.51 8.36
C HIS A 182 -14.15 -17.97 7.34
N ASP A 183 -15.37 -18.19 7.81
CA ASP A 183 -16.55 -18.48 7.00
C ASP A 183 -17.77 -17.79 7.63
N ALA A 184 -18.49 -17.01 6.83
CA ALA A 184 -19.71 -16.32 7.26
C ALA A 184 -20.97 -17.19 7.16
N GLY A 185 -20.88 -18.42 6.63
CA GLY A 185 -22.00 -19.36 6.49
C GLY A 185 -22.99 -18.98 5.39
N VAL A 186 -22.52 -18.25 4.37
CA VAL A 186 -23.36 -17.75 3.26
C VAL A 186 -23.01 -18.37 1.90
N LEU A 187 -21.98 -19.21 1.86
CA LEU A 187 -21.59 -20.00 0.70
C LEU A 187 -22.19 -21.40 0.90
N GLY A 188 -23.08 -21.81 -0.02
CA GLY A 188 -23.80 -23.09 0.04
C GLY A 188 -22.99 -24.29 -0.45
#